data_AF-A0A3R6GTB0-F1
#
_entry.id   AF-A0A3R6GTB0-F1
#
_cell.length_a   1.000
_cell.length_b   1.000
_cell.length_c   1.000
_cell.angle_alpha   90.00
_cell.angle_beta   90.00
_cell.angle_gamma   90.00
#
_symmetry.space_group_name_H-M   'P 1'
#
loop_
_entity.id
_entity.type
_entity.pdbx_description
1 polymer ?
#
loop_
_entity_poly.entity_id
_entity_poly.type
_entity_poly.pdbx_seq_one_letter_code
_entity_poly.pdbx_strand_id
1 'polypeptide(L)'
;MNAMQPPQSIEEIKEGLETTEKGGVRQSIRNCLTVFQRDPLLSGAIAYNILTDRKDIIKPIGFHRESTALNDTDMKYLLLYLEETYGLTNEKKIDNAIGIVANENKYHPIRDYLSSLVWDGTERIRFCLRHFLGADADDYTYEALKLFLLGAISRAFQPG
;
A
#
# COMPACT_ATOMS: atom_id res chain seq x y z
N MET A 1 -13.84 9.26 2.04
CA MET A 1 -13.59 8.91 0.62
C MET A 1 -13.07 10.16 -0.09
N ASN A 2 -11.77 10.43 -0.04
CA ASN A 2 -11.16 11.29 -1.05
C ASN A 2 -11.07 10.40 -2.29
N ALA A 3 -11.90 10.66 -3.29
CA ALA A 3 -11.73 10.03 -4.59
C ALA A 3 -10.31 10.38 -5.07
N MET A 4 -9.46 9.36 -5.28
CA MET A 4 -8.18 9.54 -5.96
C MET A 4 -8.49 10.27 -7.27
N GLN A 5 -8.03 11.52 -7.38
CA GLN A 5 -8.16 12.29 -8.61
C GLN A 5 -7.42 11.51 -9.71
N PRO A 6 -7.96 11.46 -10.95
CA PRO A 6 -7.29 10.76 -12.03
C PRO A 6 -5.86 11.30 -12.19
N PRO A 7 -4.88 10.43 -12.48
CA PRO A 7 -3.50 10.85 -12.63
C PRO A 7 -3.41 11.94 -13.70
N GLN A 8 -2.82 13.07 -13.31
CA GLN A 8 -2.65 14.24 -14.17
C GLN A 8 -1.31 14.17 -14.89
N SER A 9 -1.15 14.94 -15.97
CA SER A 9 0.17 15.10 -16.61
C SER A 9 1.14 15.82 -15.66
N ILE A 10 2.44 15.59 -15.85
CA ILE A 10 3.47 16.23 -15.03
C ILE A 10 3.39 17.76 -15.16
N GLU A 11 3.08 18.26 -16.36
CA GLU A 11 2.92 19.67 -16.67
C GLU A 11 1.76 20.31 -15.89
N GLU A 12 0.58 19.68 -15.90
CA GLU A 12 -0.59 20.16 -15.14
C GLU A 12 -0.32 20.20 -13.63
N ILE A 13 0.40 19.20 -13.11
CA ILE A 13 0.78 19.16 -11.70
C ILE A 13 1.71 20.32 -11.38
N LYS A 14 2.72 20.57 -12.22
CA LYS A 14 3.67 21.69 -12.04
C LYS A 14 2.97 23.05 -12.01
N GLU A 15 2.03 23.28 -12.92
CA GLU A 15 1.24 24.52 -12.97
C GLU A 15 0.39 24.72 -11.71
N GLY A 16 -0.06 23.63 -11.09
CA GLY A 16 -0.83 23.65 -9.85
C GLY A 16 -0.01 23.77 -8.56
N LEU A 17 1.33 23.75 -8.62
CA LEU A 17 2.16 23.87 -7.42
C LEU A 17 2.25 25.32 -6.93
N GLU A 18 2.24 25.51 -5.61
CA GLU A 18 2.50 26.82 -5.02
C GLU A 18 3.92 27.27 -5.40
N THR A 19 4.06 28.51 -5.88
CA THR A 19 5.34 29.12 -6.23
C THR A 19 5.81 30.10 -5.14
N THR A 20 7.11 30.40 -5.18
CA THR A 20 7.73 31.44 -4.36
C THR A 20 7.66 32.78 -5.08
N GLU A 21 7.91 33.87 -4.35
CA GLU A 21 8.02 35.22 -4.92
C GLU A 21 9.07 35.34 -6.03
N LYS A 22 10.07 34.44 -6.04
CA LYS A 22 11.14 34.37 -7.05
C LYS A 22 10.80 33.45 -8.24
N GLY A 23 9.58 32.94 -8.32
CA GLY A 23 9.12 32.07 -9.40
C GLY A 23 9.51 30.59 -9.28
N GLY A 24 10.33 30.20 -8.29
CA GLY A 24 10.65 28.79 -8.03
C GLY A 24 9.53 28.06 -7.28
N VAL A 25 9.48 26.73 -7.37
CA VAL A 25 8.50 25.90 -6.65
C VAL A 25 8.69 26.01 -5.14
N ARG A 26 7.59 26.27 -4.41
CA ARG A 26 7.62 26.39 -2.96
C ARG A 26 7.90 25.03 -2.33
N GLN A 27 8.89 24.98 -1.47
CA GLN A 27 9.16 23.82 -0.63
C GLN A 27 8.08 23.74 0.46
N SER A 28 6.96 23.07 0.22
CA SER A 28 5.86 22.92 1.18
C SER A 28 5.41 21.46 1.25
N ILE A 29 4.88 21.04 2.42
CA ILE A 29 4.27 19.70 2.56
C ILE A 29 3.10 19.58 1.58
N ARG A 30 2.33 20.66 1.38
CA ARG A 30 1.21 20.71 0.44
C ARG A 30 1.64 20.38 -0.99
N ASN A 31 2.71 20.98 -1.50
CA ASN A 31 3.22 20.68 -2.84
C ASN A 31 3.70 19.23 -2.95
N CYS A 32 4.45 18.74 -1.95
CA CYS A 32 4.88 17.34 -1.92
C CYS A 32 3.68 16.39 -1.93
N LEU A 33 2.66 16.68 -1.12
CA LEU A 33 1.42 15.91 -1.04
C LEU A 33 0.66 15.90 -2.37
N THR A 34 0.52 17.05 -3.03
CA THR A 34 -0.10 17.15 -4.36
C THR A 34 0.61 16.25 -5.36
N VAL A 35 1.96 16.25 -5.38
CA VAL A 35 2.72 15.37 -6.27
C VAL A 35 2.44 13.90 -5.94
N PHE A 36 2.60 13.46 -4.68
CA PHE A 36 2.33 12.07 -4.32
C PHE A 36 0.87 11.61 -4.58
N GLN A 37 -0.09 12.53 -4.59
CA GLN A 37 -1.50 12.21 -4.84
C GLN A 37 -1.87 12.18 -6.33
N ARG A 38 -1.21 12.98 -7.18
CA ARG A 38 -1.64 13.22 -8.57
C ARG A 38 -0.67 12.71 -9.62
N ASP A 39 0.60 12.56 -9.26
CA ASP A 39 1.63 12.11 -10.17
C ASP A 39 1.31 10.71 -10.70
N PRO A 40 1.44 10.46 -12.02
CA PRO A 40 1.08 9.18 -12.60
C PRO A 40 1.92 8.03 -12.06
N LEU A 41 3.20 8.28 -11.75
CA LEU A 41 4.13 7.31 -11.21
C LEU A 41 3.98 7.13 -9.70
N LEU A 42 3.55 8.14 -8.93
CA LEU A 42 3.52 8.07 -7.46
C LEU A 42 2.13 7.94 -6.85
N SER A 43 1.07 8.34 -7.57
CA SER A 43 -0.31 8.29 -7.06
C SER A 43 -0.72 6.87 -6.66
N GLY A 44 -1.06 6.68 -5.37
CA GLY A 44 -1.38 5.37 -4.81
C GLY A 44 -0.21 4.38 -4.72
N ALA A 45 1.04 4.82 -4.94
CA ALA A 45 2.21 3.95 -4.77
C ALA A 45 2.48 3.61 -3.32
N ILE A 46 2.32 4.59 -2.43
CA ILE A 46 2.79 4.51 -1.05
C ILE A 46 1.57 4.27 -0.15
N ALA A 47 1.67 3.25 0.68
CA ALA A 47 0.60 2.76 1.52
C ALA A 47 1.14 2.34 2.89
N TYR A 48 0.35 2.52 3.94
CA TYR A 48 0.72 2.06 5.28
C TYR A 48 0.13 0.68 5.54
N ASN A 49 1.02 -0.28 5.76
CA ASN A 49 0.70 -1.66 6.06
C ASN A 49 0.39 -1.80 7.54
N ILE A 50 -0.90 -1.90 7.88
CA ILE A 50 -1.34 -1.94 9.28
C ILE A 50 -1.02 -3.27 9.98
N LEU A 51 -0.63 -4.31 9.22
CA LEU A 51 -0.21 -5.60 9.80
C LEU A 51 1.25 -5.54 10.29
N THR A 52 2.13 -4.89 9.53
CA THR A 52 3.57 -4.84 9.81
C THR A 52 4.04 -3.55 10.45
N ASP A 53 3.17 -2.53 10.55
CA ASP A 53 3.48 -1.18 11.02
C ASP A 53 4.60 -0.52 10.17
N ARG A 54 4.49 -0.64 8.84
CA ARG A 54 5.47 -0.12 7.89
C ARG A 54 4.82 0.64 6.75
N LYS A 55 5.61 1.52 6.12
CA LYS A 55 5.27 2.15 4.85
C LYS A 55 5.76 1.22 3.74
N ASP A 56 4.88 0.86 2.83
CA ASP A 56 5.18 0.01 1.69
C ASP A 56 4.97 0.81 0.40
N ILE A 57 5.78 0.51 -0.61
CA ILE A 57 5.54 0.90 -2.00
C ILE A 57 4.89 -0.31 -2.68
N ILE A 58 3.61 -0.19 -3.00
CA ILE A 58 2.71 -1.25 -3.46
C ILE A 58 2.48 -1.24 -4.98
N LYS A 59 3.13 -0.32 -5.72
CA LYS A 59 3.14 -0.28 -7.18
C LYS A 59 4.55 -0.05 -7.74
N PRO A 60 4.83 -0.44 -8.99
CA PRO A 60 6.10 -0.12 -9.64
C PRO A 60 6.26 1.40 -9.82
N ILE A 61 7.41 1.95 -9.38
CA ILE A 61 7.72 3.39 -9.44
C ILE A 61 8.99 3.69 -10.26
N GLY A 62 9.28 2.87 -11.29
CA GLY A 62 10.31 3.15 -12.28
C GLY A 62 11.72 2.64 -11.96
N PHE A 63 11.99 2.19 -10.74
CA PHE A 63 13.24 1.54 -10.35
C PHE A 63 13.02 0.15 -9.75
N HIS A 64 14.05 -0.69 -9.84
CA HIS A 64 14.00 -2.07 -9.36
C HIS A 64 14.02 -2.14 -7.83
N ARG A 65 13.20 -3.02 -7.27
CA ARG A 65 13.05 -3.21 -5.82
C ARG A 65 12.85 -4.69 -5.51
N GLU A 66 13.46 -5.15 -4.41
CA GLU A 66 13.35 -6.54 -3.94
C GLU A 66 12.26 -6.74 -2.87
N SER A 67 11.81 -5.65 -2.24
CA SER A 67 10.87 -5.67 -1.12
C SER A 67 9.77 -4.62 -1.32
N THR A 68 8.58 -4.85 -0.77
CA THR A 68 7.51 -3.84 -0.74
C THR A 68 7.82 -2.74 0.27
N ALA A 69 8.45 -3.08 1.40
CA ALA A 69 8.77 -2.13 2.47
C ALA A 69 9.68 -1.01 1.95
N LEU A 70 9.25 0.24 2.17
CA LEU A 70 10.01 1.44 1.82
C LEU A 70 11.31 1.47 2.64
N ASN A 71 12.43 1.66 1.97
CA ASN A 71 13.77 1.73 2.59
C ASN A 71 14.51 3.03 2.21
N ASP A 72 15.72 3.20 2.76
CA ASP A 72 16.54 4.41 2.55
C ASP A 72 16.96 4.62 1.09
N THR A 73 17.16 3.53 0.33
CA THR A 73 17.48 3.62 -1.10
C THR A 73 16.27 4.10 -1.90
N ASP A 74 15.07 3.60 -1.58
CA ASP A 74 13.82 4.08 -2.18
C ASP A 74 13.62 5.57 -1.90
N MET A 75 13.90 6.01 -0.67
CA MET A 75 13.84 7.42 -0.30
C MET A 75 14.77 8.30 -1.14
N LYS A 76 16.00 7.85 -1.42
CA LYS A 76 16.94 8.58 -2.28
C LYS A 76 16.42 8.70 -3.72
N TYR A 77 15.86 7.63 -4.27
CA TYR A 77 15.28 7.67 -5.61
C TYR A 77 14.04 8.58 -5.68
N LEU A 78 13.18 8.57 -4.65
CA LEU A 78 12.04 9.48 -4.56
C LEU A 78 12.49 10.94 -4.47
N LEU A 79 13.52 11.23 -3.66
CA LEU A 79 14.10 12.57 -3.56
C LEU A 79 14.65 13.04 -4.91
N LEU A 80 15.44 12.20 -5.58
CA LEU A 80 15.99 12.52 -6.91
C LEU A 80 14.87 12.78 -7.93
N TYR A 81 13.85 11.92 -7.97
CA TYR A 81 12.72 12.08 -8.87
C TYR A 81 11.96 13.39 -8.64
N LEU A 82 11.70 13.74 -7.37
CA LEU A 82 11.01 14.97 -6.99
C LEU A 82 11.84 16.23 -7.27
N GLU A 83 13.16 16.14 -7.12
CA GLU A 83 14.09 17.21 -7.44
C GLU A 83 14.12 17.46 -8.95
N GLU A 84 14.41 16.44 -9.76
CA GLU A 84 14.53 16.55 -11.21
C GLU A 84 13.20 16.92 -11.88
N THR A 85 12.11 16.32 -11.39
CA THR A 85 10.80 16.51 -12.02
C THR A 85 10.15 17.80 -11.53
N TYR A 86 10.12 18.07 -10.22
CA TYR A 86 9.30 19.13 -9.62
C TYR A 86 10.10 20.22 -8.88
N GLY A 87 11.43 20.11 -8.78
CA GLY A 87 12.25 21.05 -8.01
C GLY A 87 12.01 21.00 -6.50
N LEU A 88 11.45 19.90 -5.99
CA LEU A 88 11.21 19.70 -4.55
C LEU A 88 12.41 18.99 -3.93
N THR A 89 13.10 19.66 -3.00
CA THR A 89 14.39 19.22 -2.44
C THR A 89 14.37 19.09 -0.91
N ASN A 90 13.33 19.59 -0.24
CA ASN A 90 13.26 19.54 1.22
C ASN A 90 12.84 18.16 1.73
N GLU A 91 13.82 17.33 2.07
CA GLU A 91 13.63 15.95 2.54
C GLU A 91 12.63 15.83 3.70
N LYS A 92 12.71 16.70 4.72
CA LYS A 92 11.79 16.66 5.86
C LYS A 92 10.33 16.86 5.43
N LYS A 93 10.07 17.72 4.45
CA LYS A 93 8.69 17.96 3.95
C LYS A 93 8.20 16.79 3.09
N ILE A 94 9.11 16.18 2.35
CA ILE A 94 8.84 14.99 1.53
C ILE A 94 8.51 13.79 2.43
N ASP A 95 9.30 13.50 3.46
CA ASP A 95 9.00 12.40 4.41
C ASP A 95 7.66 12.61 5.14
N ASN A 96 7.36 13.84 5.55
CA ASN A 96 6.05 14.16 6.14
C ASN A 96 4.90 13.89 5.15
N ALA A 97 5.06 14.28 3.88
CA ALA A 97 4.05 14.01 2.86
C ALA A 97 3.88 12.51 2.59
N ILE A 98 4.98 11.75 2.52
CA ILE A 98 4.98 10.28 2.43
C ILE A 98 4.19 9.68 3.60
N GLY A 99 4.44 10.14 4.83
CA GLY A 99 3.72 9.68 6.01
C GLY A 99 2.21 9.93 5.93
N ILE A 100 1.80 11.11 5.44
CA ILE A 100 0.39 11.46 5.24
C ILE A 100 -0.24 10.54 4.18
N VAL A 101 0.36 10.41 3.00
CA VAL A 101 -0.18 9.59 1.90
C VAL A 101 -0.24 8.12 2.25
N ALA A 102 0.80 7.59 2.91
CA ALA A 102 0.80 6.21 3.40
C ALA A 102 -0.39 5.98 4.35
N ASN A 103 -0.62 6.93 5.28
CA ASN A 103 -1.71 6.86 6.24
C ASN A 103 -3.11 7.04 5.60
N GLU A 104 -3.22 7.74 4.48
CA GLU A 104 -4.46 7.82 3.69
C GLU A 104 -4.72 6.50 2.93
N ASN A 105 -3.66 5.85 2.46
CA ASN A 105 -3.71 4.60 1.70
C ASN A 105 -3.47 3.37 2.58
N LYS A 106 -4.04 3.33 3.79
CA LYS A 106 -3.89 2.18 4.69
C LYS A 106 -4.47 0.91 4.09
N TYR A 107 -3.78 -0.19 4.30
CA TYR A 107 -4.22 -1.50 3.84
C TYR A 107 -3.79 -2.59 4.81
N HIS A 108 -4.49 -3.72 4.79
CA HIS A 108 -4.15 -4.89 5.58
C HIS A 108 -4.05 -6.11 4.65
N PRO A 109 -2.83 -6.56 4.29
CA PRO A 109 -2.62 -7.51 3.20
C PRO A 109 -3.47 -8.78 3.33
N ILE A 110 -3.57 -9.35 4.54
CA ILE A 110 -4.39 -10.55 4.79
C ILE A 110 -5.89 -10.27 4.65
N ARG A 111 -6.41 -9.18 5.22
CA ARG A 111 -7.85 -8.86 5.15
C ARG A 111 -8.26 -8.54 3.72
N ASP A 112 -7.43 -7.79 3.01
CA ASP A 112 -7.69 -7.39 1.64
C ASP A 112 -7.68 -8.62 0.72
N TYR A 113 -6.70 -9.52 0.89
CA TYR A 113 -6.67 -10.80 0.20
C TYR A 113 -7.93 -11.62 0.49
N LEU A 114 -8.25 -11.87 1.77
CA LEU A 114 -9.41 -12.66 2.16
C LEU A 114 -10.74 -12.07 1.66
N SER A 115 -10.86 -10.74 1.64
CA SER A 115 -12.06 -10.04 1.17
C SER A 115 -12.22 -10.07 -0.35
N SER A 116 -11.13 -10.28 -1.09
CA SER A 116 -11.14 -10.39 -2.56
C SER A 116 -11.51 -11.79 -3.07
N LEU A 117 -11.44 -12.80 -2.22
CA LEU A 117 -11.68 -14.19 -2.61
C LEU A 117 -13.16 -14.43 -2.94
N VAL A 118 -13.40 -15.14 -4.04
CA VAL A 118 -14.72 -15.63 -4.43
C VAL A 118 -14.72 -17.14 -4.29
N TRP A 119 -15.73 -17.68 -3.61
CA TRP A 119 -15.85 -19.12 -3.47
C TRP A 119 -16.18 -19.77 -4.82
N ASP A 120 -15.42 -20.81 -5.16
CA ASP A 120 -15.51 -21.51 -6.44
C ASP A 120 -16.36 -22.78 -6.39
N GLY A 121 -17.11 -22.99 -5.30
CA GLY A 121 -17.99 -24.14 -5.13
C GLY A 121 -17.31 -25.43 -4.66
N THR A 122 -15.97 -25.47 -4.55
CA THR A 122 -15.26 -26.71 -4.19
C THR A 122 -15.02 -26.80 -2.68
N GLU A 123 -15.51 -27.86 -2.04
CA GLU A 123 -15.35 -28.10 -0.60
C GLU A 123 -13.94 -28.62 -0.26
N ARG A 124 -12.98 -27.71 -0.08
CA ARG A 124 -11.59 -28.07 0.22
C ARG A 124 -11.33 -28.44 1.68
N ILE A 125 -12.04 -27.80 2.61
CA ILE A 125 -11.78 -27.96 4.05
C ILE A 125 -11.96 -29.42 4.47
N ARG A 126 -12.99 -30.11 3.98
CA ARG A 126 -13.29 -31.52 4.31
C ARG A 126 -12.16 -32.49 4.02
N PHE A 127 -11.41 -32.28 2.94
CA PHE A 127 -10.40 -33.23 2.49
C PHE A 127 -8.96 -32.71 2.68
N CYS A 128 -8.78 -31.48 3.18
CA CYS A 128 -7.48 -30.83 3.29
C CYS A 128 -6.48 -31.64 4.13
N LEU A 129 -6.83 -31.99 5.36
CA LEU A 129 -5.92 -32.74 6.25
C LEU A 129 -5.65 -34.16 5.75
N ARG A 130 -6.64 -34.80 5.13
CA ARG A 130 -6.43 -36.10 4.48
C ARG A 130 -5.44 -36.00 3.33
N HIS A 131 -5.61 -35.00 2.47
CA HIS A 131 -4.79 -34.81 1.27
C HIS A 131 -3.32 -34.49 1.62
N PHE A 132 -3.09 -33.62 2.61
CA PHE A 132 -1.74 -33.15 2.93
C PHE A 132 -1.07 -33.90 4.08
N LEU A 133 -1.83 -34.42 5.04
CA LEU A 133 -1.31 -34.99 6.30
C LEU A 133 -1.75 -36.45 6.55
N GLY A 134 -2.55 -37.04 5.66
CA GLY A 134 -3.01 -38.42 5.79
C GLY A 134 -4.02 -38.67 6.93
N ALA A 135 -4.65 -37.61 7.45
CA ALA A 135 -5.69 -37.73 8.47
C ALA A 135 -6.96 -38.39 7.92
N ASP A 136 -7.80 -38.89 8.84
CA ASP A 136 -9.12 -39.40 8.48
C ASP A 136 -10.05 -38.28 7.99
N ALA A 137 -10.97 -38.62 7.09
CA ALA A 137 -11.99 -37.70 6.58
C ALA A 137 -13.30 -37.83 7.37
N ASP A 138 -13.19 -37.92 8.69
CA ASP A 138 -14.33 -37.97 9.59
C ASP A 138 -14.88 -36.57 9.94
N ASP A 139 -16.09 -36.53 10.47
CA ASP A 139 -16.77 -35.27 10.78
C ASP A 139 -16.11 -34.48 11.92
N TYR A 140 -15.46 -35.16 12.87
CA TYR A 140 -14.73 -34.48 13.93
C TYR A 140 -13.52 -33.73 13.36
N THR A 141 -12.72 -34.39 12.54
CA THR A 141 -11.54 -33.80 11.88
C THR A 141 -11.93 -32.63 10.98
N TYR A 142 -13.05 -32.76 10.26
CA TYR A 142 -13.61 -31.67 9.45
C TYR A 142 -14.04 -30.46 10.28
N GLU A 143 -14.89 -30.65 11.30
CA GLU A 143 -15.41 -29.55 12.11
C GLU A 143 -14.30 -28.88 12.93
N ALA A 144 -13.33 -29.66 13.43
CA ALA A 144 -12.16 -29.12 14.13
C ALA A 144 -11.32 -28.20 13.22
N LEU A 145 -11.03 -28.64 11.98
CA LEU A 145 -10.29 -27.80 11.02
C LEU A 145 -11.09 -26.56 10.62
N LYS A 146 -12.39 -26.72 10.36
CA LYS A 146 -13.28 -25.62 9.99
C LYS A 146 -13.31 -24.55 11.08
N LEU A 147 -13.49 -24.94 12.34
CA LEU A 147 -13.43 -24.02 13.48
C LEU A 147 -12.05 -23.35 13.61
N PHE A 148 -10.96 -24.10 13.43
CA PHE A 148 -9.61 -23.56 13.45
C PHE A 148 -9.40 -22.47 12.38
N LEU A 149 -9.79 -22.74 11.13
CA LEU A 149 -9.66 -21.80 10.01
C LEU A 149 -10.56 -20.57 10.20
N LEU A 150 -11.81 -20.77 10.61
CA LEU A 150 -12.74 -19.66 10.91
C LEU A 150 -12.21 -18.81 12.07
N GLY A 151 -11.65 -19.42 13.10
CA GLY A 151 -11.00 -18.71 14.21
C GLY A 151 -9.80 -17.90 13.75
N ALA A 152 -8.95 -18.46 12.88
CA ALA A 152 -7.80 -17.75 12.31
C ALA A 152 -8.23 -16.53 11.47
N ILE A 153 -9.26 -16.69 10.64
CA ILE A 153 -9.86 -15.58 9.88
C ILE A 153 -10.44 -14.54 10.83
N SER A 154 -11.22 -14.97 11.83
CA SER A 154 -11.84 -14.06 12.81
C SER A 154 -10.81 -13.20 13.50
N ARG A 155 -9.68 -13.77 13.96
CA ARG A 155 -8.58 -13.01 14.58
C ARG A 155 -7.96 -11.97 13.66
N ALA A 156 -7.88 -12.25 12.36
CA ALA A 156 -7.36 -11.29 11.39
C ALA A 156 -8.26 -10.06 11.29
N PHE A 157 -9.59 -10.22 11.31
CA PHE A 157 -10.56 -9.12 11.20
C PHE A 157 -10.90 -8.45 12.54
N GLN A 158 -10.97 -9.22 13.61
CA GLN A 158 -11.31 -8.80 14.97
C GLN A 158 -10.18 -9.24 15.92
N PRO A 159 -9.11 -8.43 16.04
CA PRO A 159 -8.03 -8.72 16.95
C PRO A 159 -8.51 -8.56 18.40
N GLY A 160 -8.44 -9.64 19.17
CA GLY A 160 -8.95 -9.75 20.55
C GLY A 160 -9.36 -11.18 20.86
#